data_AF-A0A536H1G6-F1
#
_entry.id   AF-A0A536H1G6-F1
#
_cell.length_a   1.000
_cell.length_b   1.000
_cell.length_c   1.000
_cell.angle_alpha   90.00
_cell.angle_beta   90.00
_cell.angle_gamma   90.00
#
_symmetry.space_group_name_H-M   'P 1'
#
loop_
_entity.id
_entity.type
_entity.pdbx_description
1 polymer ?
#
loop_
_entity_poly.entity_id
_entity_poly.type
_entity_poly.pdbx_seq_one_letter_code
_entity_poly.pdbx_strand_id
1 'polypeptide(L)'
;MPELRLAVEQSDRLRSPSVRWHAQAALGRALYAMGDDNGAEHTFAAAANVIQAMAAGLAPARAVRFVAAEPIREVLGGSTTPV
;
A
#
# COMPACT_ATOMS: atom_id res chain seq x y z
N MET A 1 -15.69 -0.62 -7.60
CA MET A 1 -14.28 -0.76 -8.06
C MET A 1 -13.87 -2.23 -8.21
N PRO A 2 -14.49 -2.99 -9.12
CA PRO A 2 -14.07 -4.38 -9.37
C PRO A 2 -12.64 -4.48 -9.93
N GLU A 3 -12.18 -3.50 -10.70
CA GLU A 3 -10.86 -3.49 -11.33
C GLU A 3 -9.73 -3.38 -10.31
N LEU A 4 -9.89 -2.53 -9.28
CA LEU A 4 -8.88 -2.38 -8.22
C LEU A 4 -8.82 -3.60 -7.31
N ARG A 5 -9.96 -4.24 -7.05
CA ARG A 5 -10.01 -5.51 -6.30
C ARG A 5 -9.31 -6.62 -7.09
N LEU A 6 -9.55 -6.69 -8.40
CA LEU A 6 -8.86 -7.62 -9.29
C LEU A 6 -7.35 -7.35 -9.34
N ALA A 7 -6.91 -6.09 -9.36
CA ALA A 7 -5.49 -5.74 -9.33
C ALA A 7 -4.79 -6.24 -8.05
N VAL A 8 -5.44 -6.12 -6.89
CA VAL A 8 -4.95 -6.70 -5.63
C VAL A 8 -4.84 -8.23 -5.74
N GLU A 9 -5.88 -8.90 -6.23
CA GLU A 9 -5.87 -10.36 -6.40
C GLU A 9 -4.74 -10.83 -7.36
N GLN A 10 -4.55 -10.13 -8.47
CA GLN A 10 -3.47 -10.44 -9.41
C GLN A 10 -2.09 -10.20 -8.81
N SER A 11 -1.93 -9.14 -8.01
CA SER A 11 -0.66 -8.87 -7.31
C SER A 11 -0.29 -9.98 -6.33
N ASP A 12 -1.28 -10.57 -5.66
CA ASP A 12 -1.10 -11.70 -4.75
C ASP A 12 -0.62 -12.95 -5.50
N ARG A 13 -1.19 -13.21 -6.68
CA ARG A 13 -0.78 -14.33 -7.55
C ARG A 13 0.65 -14.17 -8.06
N LEU A 14 1.05 -12.94 -8.41
CA LEU A 14 2.41 -12.63 -8.87
C LEU A 14 3.45 -12.68 -7.74
N ARG A 15 3.01 -12.74 -6.46
CA ARG A 15 3.87 -12.69 -5.27
C ARG A 15 4.91 -11.58 -5.31
N SER A 16 4.56 -10.45 -5.94
CA SER A 16 5.43 -9.27 -6.04
C SER A 16 5.05 -8.27 -4.96
N PRO A 17 5.87 -8.12 -3.88
CA PRO A 17 5.53 -7.22 -2.78
C PRO A 17 5.35 -5.78 -3.24
N SER A 18 6.14 -5.32 -4.22
CA SER A 18 6.05 -3.97 -4.77
C SER A 18 4.71 -3.72 -5.46
N VAL A 19 4.24 -4.65 -6.28
CA VAL A 19 2.95 -4.52 -6.97
C VAL A 19 1.80 -4.60 -5.97
N ARG A 20 1.95 -5.43 -4.92
CA ARG A 20 0.91 -5.66 -3.91
C ARG A 20 0.58 -4.42 -3.10
N TRP A 21 1.58 -3.77 -2.48
CA TRP A 21 1.31 -2.59 -1.66
C TRP A 21 0.78 -1.42 -2.52
N HIS A 22 1.24 -1.29 -3.77
CA HIS A 22 0.72 -0.29 -4.70
C HIS A 22 -0.76 -0.50 -5.03
N ALA A 23 -1.15 -1.74 -5.36
CA ALA A 23 -2.55 -2.07 -5.66
C ALA A 23 -3.46 -1.85 -4.45
N GLN A 24 -2.99 -2.22 -3.26
CA GLN A 24 -3.70 -1.99 -2.00
C GLN A 24 -3.86 -0.49 -1.71
N ALA A 25 -2.79 0.30 -1.82
CA ALA A 25 -2.87 1.75 -1.63
C ALA A 25 -3.83 2.42 -2.63
N ALA A 26 -3.85 1.98 -3.89
CA ALA A 26 -4.79 2.47 -4.89
C ALA A 26 -6.25 2.15 -4.54
N LEU A 27 -6.52 0.93 -4.06
CA LEU A 27 -7.84 0.55 -3.57
C LEU A 27 -8.23 1.35 -2.32
N GLY A 28 -7.31 1.56 -1.38
CA GLY A 28 -7.54 2.37 -0.17
C GLY A 28 -7.98 3.81 -0.51
N ARG A 29 -7.25 4.48 -1.40
CA ARG A 29 -7.63 5.82 -1.89
C ARG A 29 -9.00 5.85 -2.55
N ALA A 30 -9.32 4.83 -3.35
CA ALA A 30 -10.62 4.75 -4.02
C ALA A 30 -11.79 4.51 -3.05
N LEU A 31 -11.59 3.70 -2.00
CA LEU A 31 -12.60 3.47 -0.97
C LEU A 31 -12.84 4.75 -0.14
N TYR A 32 -11.78 5.46 0.22
CA TYR A 32 -11.89 6.75 0.90
C TYR A 32 -12.65 7.78 0.06
N ALA A 33 -12.34 7.88 -1.24
CA ALA A 33 -13.05 8.76 -2.16
C ALA A 33 -14.55 8.42 -2.30
N MET A 34 -14.97 7.21 -1.93
CA MET A 34 -16.37 6.77 -1.90
C MET A 34 -17.03 6.91 -0.53
N GLY A 35 -16.30 7.37 0.49
CA GLY A 35 -16.77 7.45 1.88
C GLY A 35 -16.77 6.11 2.63
N ASP A 36 -16.10 5.08 2.10
CA ASP A 36 -15.85 3.84 2.83
C ASP A 36 -14.51 3.94 3.58
N ASP A 37 -14.52 4.73 4.66
CA ASP A 37 -13.34 5.03 5.46
C ASP A 37 -12.77 3.76 6.13
N ASN A 38 -13.64 2.88 6.63
CA ASN A 38 -13.23 1.61 7.23
C ASN A 38 -12.55 0.69 6.21
N GLY A 39 -13.12 0.58 5.00
CA GLY A 39 -12.52 -0.17 3.90
C GLY A 39 -11.18 0.41 3.47
N ALA A 40 -11.07 1.74 3.43
CA ALA A 40 -9.83 2.44 3.13
C ALA A 40 -8.75 2.14 4.18
N GLU A 41 -9.05 2.32 5.46
CA GLU A 41 -8.14 2.04 6.58
C GLU A 41 -7.63 0.61 6.55
N HIS A 42 -8.53 -0.36 6.38
CA HIS A 42 -8.15 -1.77 6.30
C HIS A 42 -7.19 -2.03 5.12
N THR A 43 -7.43 -1.39 3.98
CA THR A 43 -6.61 -1.59 2.79
C THR A 43 -5.24 -0.89 2.91
N PHE A 44 -5.19 0.30 3.52
CA PHE A 44 -3.93 0.97 3.82
C PHE A 44 -3.10 0.20 4.85
N ALA A 45 -3.73 -0.37 5.88
CA ALA A 45 -3.05 -1.23 6.84
C ALA A 45 -2.43 -2.47 6.17
N ALA A 46 -3.14 -3.08 5.20
CA ALA A 46 -2.61 -4.18 4.42
C ALA A 46 -1.38 -3.77 3.58
N ALA A 47 -1.43 -2.60 2.94
CA ALA A 47 -0.29 -2.04 2.20
C ALA A 47 0.91 -1.74 3.12
N ALA A 48 0.66 -1.14 4.29
CA ALA A 48 1.67 -0.84 5.30
C ALA A 48 2.39 -2.11 5.78
N ASN A 49 1.65 -3.20 6.02
CA ASN A 49 2.24 -4.48 6.41
C ASN A 49 3.21 -5.03 5.35
N VAL A 50 2.86 -4.92 4.06
CA VAL A 50 3.75 -5.34 2.95
C VAL A 50 5.01 -4.49 2.90
N ILE A 51 4.88 -3.16 3.03
CA ILE A 51 6.01 -2.22 3.07
C ILE A 51 6.94 -2.54 4.23
N GLN A 52 6.40 -2.76 5.44
CA GLN A 52 7.20 -3.08 6.62
C GLN A 52 7.93 -4.42 6.45
N ALA A 53 7.28 -5.43 5.87
CA ALA A 53 7.92 -6.71 5.55
C ALA A 53 9.05 -6.55 4.53
N MET A 54 8.87 -5.71 3.50
CA MET A 54 9.95 -5.38 2.57
C MET A 54 11.12 -4.68 3.27
N ALA A 55 10.83 -3.69 4.11
CA ALA A 55 11.85 -2.94 4.84
C ALA A 55 12.67 -3.84 5.79
N ALA A 56 12.03 -4.82 6.44
CA ALA A 56 12.69 -5.78 7.30
C ALA A 56 13.70 -6.68 6.56
N GLY A 57 13.53 -6.89 5.25
CA GLY A 57 14.47 -7.62 4.40
C GLY A 57 15.64 -6.78 3.88
N LEU A 58 15.67 -5.46 4.15
CA LEU A 58 16.72 -4.56 3.68
C LEU A 58 17.80 -4.33 4.74
N ALA A 59 19.02 -4.02 4.28
CA ALA A 59 20.05 -3.50 5.16
C ALA A 59 19.58 -2.19 5.84
N PRO A 60 19.97 -1.91 7.10
CA PRO A 60 19.39 -0.80 7.88
C PRO A 60 19.39 0.57 7.17
N ALA A 61 20.51 0.96 6.56
CA ALA A 61 20.62 2.22 5.83
C ALA A 61 19.68 2.29 4.60
N ARG A 62 19.39 1.15 3.96
CA ARG A 62 18.45 1.08 2.83
C ARG A 62 17.01 1.06 3.33
N ALA A 63 16.72 0.37 4.42
CA ALA A 63 15.41 0.37 5.07
C ALA A 63 14.99 1.80 5.44
N VAL A 64 15.89 2.58 6.05
CA VAL A 64 15.66 3.99 6.40
C VAL A 64 15.31 4.83 5.16
N ARG A 65 16.06 4.70 4.07
CA ARG A 65 15.78 5.45 2.83
C ARG A 65 14.47 5.00 2.17
N PHE A 66 14.19 3.69 2.21
CA PHE A 66 12.98 3.11 1.65
C PHE A 66 11.73 3.63 2.37
N VAL A 67 11.68 3.57 3.70
CA VAL A 67 10.52 4.06 4.47
C VAL A 67 10.38 5.58 4.45
N ALA A 68 11.46 6.31 4.18
CA ALA A 68 11.45 7.77 4.05
C ALA A 68 10.98 8.27 2.68
N ALA A 69 10.86 7.40 1.67
CA ALA A 69 10.38 7.79 0.35
C ALA A 69 8.92 8.28 0.43
N GLU A 70 8.59 9.38 -0.25
CA GLU A 70 7.27 10.02 -0.12
C GLU A 70 6.08 9.08 -0.38
N PRO A 71 6.07 8.27 -1.46
CA PRO A 71 4.95 7.35 -1.71
C PRO A 71 4.78 6.28 -0.62
N ILE A 72 5.86 5.95 0.09
CA ILE A 72 5.84 5.01 1.20
C ILE A 72 5.32 5.69 2.47
N ARG A 73 5.77 6.91 2.74
CA ARG A 73 5.29 7.71 3.89
C ARG A 73 3.80 7.99 3.81
N GLU A 74 3.28 8.29 2.62
CA GLU A 74 1.85 8.48 2.39
C GLU A 74 1.05 7.23 2.79
N VAL A 75 1.45 6.06 2.31
CA VAL A 75 0.76 4.80 2.65
C VAL A 75 0.86 4.47 4.13
N LEU A 76 2.04 4.66 4.75
CA LEU A 76 2.23 4.43 6.18
C LEU A 76 1.46 5.43 7.05
N GLY A 77 1.23 6.65 6.55
CA GLY A 77 0.41 7.66 7.21
C GLY A 77 -1.08 7.51 6.96
N GLY A 78 -1.52 6.54 6.15
CA GLY A 78 -2.91 6.42 5.70
C GLY A 78 -3.36 7.60 4.84
N SER A 79 -2.42 8.31 4.22
CA SER A 79 -2.71 9.51 3.42
C SER A 79 -3.53 9.16 2.19
N THR A 80 -4.57 9.96 1.97
CA THR A 80 -5.54 9.82 0.88
C THR A 80 -5.22 10.76 -0.29
N THR A 81 -4.14 11.53 -0.19
CA THR A 81 -3.72 12.47 -1.23
C THR A 81 -3.27 11.68 -2.47
N PRO A 82 -3.80 11.98 -3.68
CA PRO A 82 -3.29 11.40 -4.91
C PRO A 82 -1.95 12.06 -5.25
N VAL A 83 -0.96 11.23 -5.60
CA VAL A 83 0.29 11.66 -6.25
C VAL A 83 0.03 11.96 -7.72
#